data_AF-A0AA96Q5Y8-F1
#
_entry.id   AF-A0AA96Q5Y8-F1
#
_cell.length_a   1.000
_cell.length_b   1.000
_cell.length_c   1.000
_cell.angle_alpha   90.00
_cell.angle_beta   90.00
_cell.angle_gamma   90.00
#
_symmetry.space_group_name_H-M   'P 1'
#
loop_
_entity.id
_entity.type
_entity.pdbx_description
1 polymer ?
#
loop_
_entity_poly.entity_id
_entity_poly.type
_entity_poly.pdbx_seq_one_letter_code
_entity_poly.pdbx_strand_id
1 'polypeptide(L)'
;MCLATTGPGATNLITGLGGALRDSSPVIALVFQNKLPDAGKGDAQESDHELLFESICKKYIPVRDASTVVWAMREAYRVAKTGRPGPVVVDLYRDVVENQTASYEYVDPKNYCVMPESIANDEAIDAAFDVIKANKKIALWIGNGVKLAHAQEEVKALSRLLDAPIVCTYNGICAIDTDFENLVGPRSRHGSAVTKATIEEADCVILIGSTLTAISTNRWEIKAKNIIQFDIVPENIGRHYPVAVGVVGDAKASVDKLNKKLKAESYVADASYKNYIFAKKEEWAKNLFQGAIVDTEATPVPPIALHIELQKVLRENGIFVVDAGNPGAWTHITKFPKGTTYMKPVNYGNMGFALGGFSWL
;
A
#
# COMPACT_ATOMS: atom_id res chain seq x y z
N MET A 1 15.06 4.37 8.48
CA MET A 1 16.20 3.50 8.82
C MET A 1 16.04 3.04 10.26
N CYS A 2 16.49 1.84 10.60
CA CYS A 2 16.58 1.38 12.00
C CYS A 2 17.95 0.73 12.25
N LEU A 3 18.38 0.72 13.51
CA LEU A 3 19.63 0.12 13.94
C LEU A 3 19.35 -0.86 15.09
N ALA A 4 20.05 -1.99 15.10
CA ALA A 4 19.97 -2.96 16.19
C ALA A 4 21.33 -3.62 16.46
N THR A 5 21.61 -3.90 17.73
CA THR A 5 22.69 -4.82 18.13
C THR A 5 22.31 -6.27 17.80
N THR A 6 23.28 -7.18 17.92
CA THR A 6 23.08 -8.63 17.71
C THR A 6 22.03 -9.24 18.64
N GLY A 7 21.67 -10.50 18.39
CA GLY A 7 20.79 -11.31 19.23
C GLY A 7 19.45 -10.64 19.52
N PRO A 8 19.10 -10.34 20.78
CA PRO A 8 17.79 -9.77 21.12
C PRO A 8 17.45 -8.47 20.38
N GLY A 9 18.46 -7.65 20.08
CA GLY A 9 18.26 -6.43 19.28
C GLY A 9 17.77 -6.77 17.88
N ALA A 10 18.46 -7.70 17.22
CA ALA A 10 18.12 -8.19 15.89
C ALA A 10 16.74 -8.88 15.88
N THR A 11 16.48 -9.80 16.81
CA THR A 11 15.20 -10.54 16.84
C THR A 11 14.00 -9.65 17.11
N ASN A 12 14.18 -8.54 17.85
CA ASN A 12 13.11 -7.57 18.07
C ASN A 12 12.71 -6.81 16.79
N LEU A 13 13.55 -6.78 15.75
CA LEU A 13 13.21 -6.16 14.47
C LEU A 13 12.28 -7.01 13.61
N ILE A 14 12.20 -8.33 13.85
CA ILE A 14 11.51 -9.30 12.97
C ILE A 14 10.07 -8.88 12.69
N THR A 15 9.31 -8.52 13.72
CA THR A 15 7.91 -8.11 13.58
C THR A 15 7.76 -6.83 12.75
N GLY A 16 8.63 -5.83 12.99
CA GLY A 16 8.60 -4.56 12.26
C GLY A 16 8.96 -4.72 10.79
N LEU A 17 10.00 -5.51 10.50
CA LEU A 17 10.43 -5.80 9.13
C LEU A 17 9.40 -6.65 8.40
N GLY A 18 8.81 -7.66 9.04
CA GLY A 18 7.70 -8.42 8.47
C GLY A 18 6.52 -7.53 8.07
N GLY A 19 6.15 -6.57 8.94
CA GLY A 19 5.16 -5.54 8.63
C GLY A 19 5.54 -4.70 7.42
N ALA A 20 6.76 -4.16 7.41
CA ALA A 20 7.28 -3.36 6.30
C ALA A 20 7.27 -4.14 4.96
N LEU A 21 7.65 -5.41 4.97
CA LEU A 21 7.62 -6.27 3.78
C LEU A 21 6.19 -6.47 3.27
N ARG A 22 5.23 -6.72 4.16
CA ARG A 22 3.83 -6.97 3.75
C ARG A 22 3.12 -5.72 3.26
N ASP A 23 3.40 -4.55 3.84
CA ASP A 23 2.77 -3.29 3.45
C ASP A 23 3.56 -2.48 2.41
N SER A 24 4.67 -3.05 1.91
CA SER A 24 5.53 -2.48 0.87
C SER A 24 6.20 -1.18 1.30
N SER A 25 6.74 -1.15 2.52
CA SER A 25 7.43 0.00 3.11
C SER A 25 8.94 -0.12 2.94
N PRO A 26 9.63 0.87 2.33
CA PRO A 26 11.07 0.86 2.20
C PRO A 26 11.74 1.08 3.57
N VAL A 27 12.51 0.11 4.03
CA VAL A 27 13.28 0.18 5.29
C VAL A 27 14.69 -0.33 5.05
N ILE A 28 15.69 0.35 5.60
CA ILE A 28 17.06 -0.19 5.70
C ILE A 28 17.32 -0.40 7.18
N ALA A 29 17.56 -1.65 7.55
CA ALA A 29 17.92 -2.08 8.90
C ALA A 29 19.42 -2.36 8.95
N LEU A 30 20.13 -1.66 9.83
CA LEU A 30 21.53 -1.94 10.13
C LEU A 30 21.57 -2.81 11.37
N VAL A 31 22.07 -4.02 11.22
CA VAL A 31 22.22 -4.97 12.32
C VAL A 31 23.70 -5.19 12.57
N PHE A 32 24.14 -5.17 13.82
CA PHE A 32 25.55 -5.33 14.18
C PHE A 32 25.79 -6.68 14.82
N GLN A 33 26.58 -7.52 14.17
CA GLN A 33 26.96 -8.87 14.60
C GLN A 33 28.09 -8.87 15.63
N ASN A 34 28.35 -10.04 16.21
CA ASN A 34 29.59 -10.32 16.93
C ASN A 34 30.82 -10.23 16.01
N LYS A 35 32.02 -10.47 16.56
CA LYS A 35 33.25 -10.44 15.77
C LYS A 35 33.28 -11.61 14.79
N LEU A 36 33.74 -11.37 13.56
CA LEU A 36 33.80 -12.40 12.52
C LEU A 36 34.60 -13.65 12.95
N PRO A 37 35.76 -13.53 13.64
CA PRO A 37 36.49 -14.70 14.12
C PRO A 37 35.75 -15.55 15.15
N ASP A 38 34.72 -15.01 15.83
CA ASP A 38 33.98 -15.66 16.90
C ASP A 38 32.63 -16.26 16.44
N ALA A 39 32.28 -16.05 15.16
CA ALA A 39 31.09 -16.61 14.57
C ALA A 39 31.07 -18.15 14.64
N GLY A 40 29.97 -18.70 15.14
CA GLY A 40 29.73 -20.13 15.32
C GLY A 40 30.35 -20.74 16.58
N LYS A 41 30.94 -19.93 17.47
CA LYS A 41 31.56 -20.41 18.72
C LYS A 41 30.64 -20.38 19.93
N GLY A 42 29.40 -19.91 19.79
CA GLY A 42 28.50 -19.68 20.92
C GLY A 42 28.83 -18.41 21.69
N ASP A 43 29.25 -17.35 20.99
CA ASP A 43 29.48 -16.04 21.62
C ASP A 43 28.17 -15.45 22.19
N ALA A 44 28.27 -14.52 23.13
CA ALA A 44 27.11 -13.91 23.76
C ALA A 44 26.20 -13.26 22.70
N GLN A 45 24.90 -13.53 22.79
CA GLN A 45 23.88 -13.01 21.85
C GLN A 45 24.03 -13.51 20.40
N GLU A 46 24.82 -14.54 20.15
CA GLU A 46 24.96 -15.13 18.82
C GLU A 46 23.63 -15.68 18.30
N SER A 47 23.29 -15.33 17.06
CA SER A 47 22.14 -15.88 16.34
C SER A 47 22.40 -15.86 14.83
N ASP A 48 21.77 -16.77 14.11
CA ASP A 48 21.88 -16.86 12.66
C ASP A 48 21.02 -15.78 11.99
N HIS A 49 21.60 -14.58 11.80
CA HIS A 49 20.90 -13.45 11.21
C HIS A 49 20.44 -13.75 9.77
N GLU A 50 21.21 -14.50 9.00
CA GLU A 50 20.87 -14.82 7.61
C GLU A 50 19.57 -15.63 7.56
N LEU A 51 19.50 -16.74 8.29
CA LEU A 51 18.28 -17.55 8.39
C LEU A 51 17.10 -16.77 8.99
N LEU A 52 17.34 -15.89 9.96
CA LEU A 52 16.28 -15.09 10.58
C LEU A 52 15.68 -14.06 9.61
N PHE A 53 16.51 -13.37 8.83
CA PHE A 53 16.08 -12.21 8.04
C PHE A 53 15.74 -12.52 6.59
N GLU A 54 16.31 -13.55 5.97
CA GLU A 54 16.10 -13.87 4.54
C GLU A 54 14.61 -13.94 4.16
N SER A 55 13.76 -14.47 5.05
CA SER A 55 12.32 -14.64 4.78
C SER A 55 11.47 -13.37 5.00
N ILE A 56 12.02 -12.34 5.66
CA ILE A 56 11.30 -11.13 6.07
C ILE A 56 11.91 -9.84 5.51
N CYS A 57 12.88 -9.95 4.60
CA CYS A 57 13.43 -8.82 3.86
C CYS A 57 13.47 -9.10 2.35
N LYS A 58 13.62 -8.03 1.55
CA LYS A 58 13.86 -8.14 0.11
C LYS A 58 15.28 -8.63 -0.19
N LYS A 59 16.22 -8.29 0.69
CA LYS A 59 17.62 -8.67 0.57
C LYS A 59 18.30 -8.58 1.93
N TYR A 60 19.11 -9.59 2.21
CA TYR A 60 20.05 -9.63 3.31
C TYR A 60 21.46 -9.40 2.75
N ILE A 61 22.26 -8.54 3.38
CA ILE A 61 23.60 -8.17 2.92
C ILE A 61 24.59 -8.26 4.08
N PRO A 62 25.37 -9.36 4.20
CA PRO A 62 26.42 -9.45 5.20
C PRO A 62 27.65 -8.64 4.77
N VAL A 63 28.12 -7.77 5.67
CA VAL A 63 29.32 -6.93 5.50
C VAL A 63 30.43 -7.49 6.39
N ARG A 64 31.30 -8.29 5.78
CA ARG A 64 32.45 -8.95 6.42
C ARG A 64 33.77 -8.20 6.23
N ASP A 65 33.77 -7.16 5.41
CA ASP A 65 34.93 -6.33 5.10
C ASP A 65 34.47 -4.90 4.76
N ALA A 66 35.17 -3.90 5.28
CA ALA A 66 34.76 -2.50 5.14
C ALA A 66 34.79 -2.03 3.69
N SER A 67 35.60 -2.61 2.80
CA SER A 67 35.63 -2.27 1.38
C SER A 67 34.27 -2.47 0.67
N THR A 68 33.40 -3.33 1.22
CA THR A 68 32.09 -3.64 0.66
C THR A 68 30.97 -2.74 1.17
N VAL A 69 31.20 -1.95 2.23
CA VAL A 69 30.14 -1.18 2.91
C VAL A 69 29.47 -0.16 2.00
N VAL A 70 30.25 0.51 1.14
CA VAL A 70 29.75 1.51 0.20
C VAL A 70 28.82 0.87 -0.82
N TRP A 71 29.21 -0.29 -1.37
CA TRP A 71 28.35 -1.05 -2.27
C TRP A 71 27.09 -1.55 -1.55
N ALA A 72 27.23 -2.10 -0.33
CA ALA A 72 26.12 -2.64 0.45
C ALA A 72 25.05 -1.58 0.73
N MET A 73 25.45 -0.36 1.10
CA MET A 73 24.52 0.74 1.34
C MET A 73 23.84 1.24 0.06
N ARG A 74 24.56 1.31 -1.06
CA ARG A 74 23.99 1.68 -2.36
C ARG A 74 22.99 0.62 -2.86
N GLU A 75 23.34 -0.66 -2.72
CA GLU A 75 22.47 -1.79 -3.01
C GLU A 75 21.23 -1.77 -2.14
N ALA A 76 21.37 -1.56 -0.83
CA ALA A 76 20.27 -1.51 0.10
C ALA A 76 19.29 -0.38 -0.22
N TYR A 77 19.80 0.82 -0.54
CA TYR A 77 18.97 1.94 -0.97
C TYR A 77 18.18 1.61 -2.24
N ARG A 78 18.84 1.04 -3.26
CA ARG A 78 18.20 0.66 -4.52
C ARG A 78 17.13 -0.40 -4.28
N VAL A 79 17.48 -1.53 -3.68
CA VAL A 79 16.57 -2.66 -3.46
C VAL A 79 15.38 -2.26 -2.59
N ALA A 80 15.57 -1.45 -1.55
CA ALA A 80 14.47 -1.02 -0.70
C ALA A 80 13.39 -0.23 -1.46
N LYS A 81 13.77 0.51 -2.51
CA LYS A 81 12.89 1.44 -3.24
C LYS A 81 12.39 0.94 -4.60
N THR A 82 13.14 0.09 -5.30
CA THR A 82 12.77 -0.36 -6.66
C THR A 82 11.74 -1.48 -6.68
N GLY A 83 10.92 -1.54 -7.74
CA GLY A 83 9.87 -2.55 -7.89
C GLY A 83 8.81 -2.38 -6.82
N ARG A 84 8.42 -3.47 -6.15
CA ARG A 84 7.66 -3.37 -4.89
C ARG A 84 8.59 -2.95 -3.75
N PRO A 85 8.41 -1.79 -3.10
CA PRO A 85 9.29 -1.37 -2.01
C PRO A 85 9.23 -2.34 -0.82
N GLY A 86 10.28 -2.37 0.00
CA GLY A 86 10.34 -3.28 1.14
C GLY A 86 11.64 -3.16 1.95
N PRO A 87 11.76 -3.92 3.04
CA PRO A 87 12.93 -3.87 3.92
C PRO A 87 14.17 -4.52 3.32
N VAL A 88 15.34 -3.99 3.64
CA VAL A 88 16.66 -4.58 3.39
C VAL A 88 17.43 -4.59 4.70
N VAL A 89 18.11 -5.71 4.98
CA VAL A 89 18.97 -5.86 6.16
C VAL A 89 20.43 -5.79 5.70
N VAL A 90 21.19 -4.88 6.29
CA VAL A 90 22.66 -4.81 6.16
C VAL A 90 23.24 -5.25 7.50
N ASP A 91 23.91 -6.40 7.49
CA ASP A 91 24.41 -7.05 8.70
C ASP A 91 25.93 -6.87 8.79
N LEU A 92 26.42 -6.13 9.80
CA LEU A 92 27.80 -5.69 9.91
C LEU A 92 28.51 -6.39 11.06
N TYR A 93 29.63 -7.05 10.79
CA TYR A 93 30.46 -7.64 11.86
C TYR A 93 31.15 -6.57 12.70
N ARG A 94 31.17 -6.76 14.02
CA ARG A 94 31.68 -5.77 14.97
C ARG A 94 33.12 -5.35 14.70
N ASP A 95 34.00 -6.31 14.43
CA ASP A 95 35.41 -6.06 14.17
C ASP A 95 35.65 -5.33 12.83
N VAL A 96 34.73 -5.47 11.87
CA VAL A 96 34.75 -4.68 10.62
C VAL A 96 34.45 -3.22 10.93
N VAL A 97 33.44 -2.94 11.76
CA VAL A 97 33.05 -1.58 12.13
C VAL A 97 34.07 -0.93 13.07
N GLU A 98 34.64 -1.69 14.02
CA GLU A 98 35.57 -1.16 15.03
C GLU A 98 37.00 -0.97 14.51
N ASN A 99 37.49 -1.85 13.63
CA ASN A 99 38.92 -1.92 13.31
C ASN A 99 39.28 -1.57 11.86
N GLN A 100 38.30 -1.40 10.98
CA GLN A 100 38.53 -1.12 9.57
C GLN A 100 37.98 0.24 9.16
N THR A 101 38.51 0.78 8.08
CA THR A 101 38.02 2.01 7.45
C THR A 101 37.82 1.78 5.96
N ALA A 102 36.89 2.51 5.36
CA ALA A 102 36.64 2.49 3.94
C ALA A 102 36.60 3.91 3.40
N SER A 103 37.17 4.12 2.22
CA SER A 103 37.01 5.37 1.49
C SER A 103 35.56 5.50 1.02
N TYR A 104 34.93 6.63 1.33
CA TYR A 104 33.62 6.97 0.81
C TYR A 104 33.72 8.17 -0.11
N GLU A 105 33.31 7.96 -1.36
CA GLU A 105 33.06 9.04 -2.31
C GLU A 105 31.57 9.17 -2.52
N TYR A 106 31.07 10.40 -2.34
CA TYR A 106 29.68 10.72 -2.62
C TYR A 106 29.40 10.51 -4.10
N VAL A 107 28.32 9.76 -4.37
CA VAL A 107 27.75 9.62 -5.71
C VAL A 107 26.27 9.93 -5.57
N ASP A 108 25.73 10.78 -6.45
CA ASP A 108 24.29 11.06 -6.47
C ASP A 108 23.52 9.74 -6.65
N PRO A 109 22.51 9.44 -5.80
CA PRO A 109 21.68 8.25 -5.93
C PRO A 109 21.13 8.01 -7.34
N LYS A 110 20.87 9.05 -8.13
CA LYS A 110 20.43 8.92 -9.52
C LYS A 110 21.41 8.15 -10.41
N ASN A 111 22.70 8.14 -10.06
CA ASN A 111 23.75 7.47 -10.83
C ASN A 111 23.91 5.97 -10.48
N TYR A 112 23.30 5.47 -9.40
CA TYR A 112 23.37 4.05 -9.02
C TYR A 112 22.01 3.42 -8.67
N CYS A 113 20.97 4.22 -8.57
CA CYS A 113 19.59 3.82 -8.32
C CYS A 113 18.73 4.25 -9.53
N VAL A 114 19.03 3.68 -10.70
CA VAL A 114 18.20 3.85 -11.88
C VAL A 114 16.89 3.10 -11.66
N MET A 115 15.79 3.83 -11.61
CA MET A 115 14.45 3.27 -11.59
C MET A 115 14.03 3.03 -13.04
N PRO A 116 13.83 1.78 -13.50
CA PRO A 116 13.31 1.57 -14.84
C PRO A 116 11.91 2.19 -14.93
N GLU A 117 11.59 2.81 -16.07
CA GLU A 117 10.22 3.15 -16.42
C GLU A 117 9.46 1.84 -16.66
N SER A 118 8.84 1.31 -15.62
CA SER A 118 7.99 0.12 -15.72
C SER A 118 6.65 0.54 -16.31
N ILE A 119 6.56 0.64 -17.63
CA ILE A 119 5.34 1.05 -18.33
C ILE A 119 4.74 -0.18 -19.00
N ALA A 120 3.41 -0.33 -18.88
CA ALA A 120 2.69 -1.35 -19.61
C ALA A 120 2.95 -1.31 -21.12
N ASN A 121 3.05 -2.50 -21.74
CA ASN A 121 3.13 -2.62 -23.19
C ASN A 121 1.83 -2.15 -23.88
N ASP A 122 1.91 -1.87 -25.18
CA ASP A 122 0.75 -1.36 -25.92
C ASP A 122 -0.36 -2.41 -26.02
N GLU A 123 0.00 -3.68 -26.18
CA GLU A 123 -0.98 -4.78 -26.33
C GLU A 123 -1.88 -4.94 -25.11
N ALA A 124 -1.33 -4.81 -23.89
CA ALA A 124 -2.13 -4.89 -22.67
C ALA A 124 -3.03 -3.66 -22.49
N ILE A 125 -2.57 -2.47 -22.91
CA ILE A 125 -3.38 -1.24 -22.88
C ILE A 125 -4.50 -1.32 -23.93
N ASP A 126 -4.23 -1.89 -25.10
CA ASP A 126 -5.21 -2.12 -26.15
C ASP A 126 -6.28 -3.11 -25.70
N ALA A 127 -5.87 -4.26 -25.14
CA ALA A 127 -6.79 -5.23 -24.58
C ALA A 127 -7.63 -4.65 -23.43
N ALA A 128 -7.02 -3.85 -22.55
CA ALA A 128 -7.75 -3.18 -21.46
C ALA A 128 -8.81 -2.22 -22.00
N PHE A 129 -8.47 -1.44 -23.03
CA PHE A 129 -9.41 -0.55 -23.70
C PHE A 129 -10.57 -1.31 -24.36
N ASP A 130 -10.29 -2.44 -25.03
CA ASP A 130 -11.33 -3.25 -25.66
C ASP A 130 -12.33 -3.81 -24.63
N VAL A 131 -11.82 -4.29 -23.49
CA VAL A 131 -12.68 -4.73 -22.38
C VAL A 131 -13.49 -3.56 -21.81
N ILE A 132 -12.90 -2.38 -21.65
CA ILE A 132 -13.64 -1.18 -21.22
C ILE A 132 -14.78 -0.86 -22.19
N LYS A 133 -14.50 -0.84 -23.50
CA LYS A 133 -15.47 -0.52 -24.56
C LYS A 133 -16.62 -1.53 -24.64
N ALA A 134 -16.35 -2.80 -24.32
CA ALA A 134 -17.36 -3.86 -24.31
C ALA A 134 -18.32 -3.82 -23.10
N ASN A 135 -18.02 -3.01 -22.07
CA ASN A 135 -18.77 -2.98 -20.81
C ASN A 135 -19.34 -1.58 -20.52
N LYS A 136 -20.50 -1.53 -19.85
CA LYS A 136 -21.17 -0.24 -19.54
C LYS A 136 -21.00 0.18 -18.08
N LYS A 137 -21.04 -0.77 -17.14
CA LYS A 137 -20.89 -0.49 -15.71
C LYS A 137 -19.45 -0.68 -15.31
N ILE A 138 -18.69 0.41 -15.27
CA ILE A 138 -17.26 0.38 -14.93
C ILE A 138 -17.04 0.91 -13.52
N ALA A 139 -16.21 0.24 -12.73
CA ALA A 139 -15.76 0.72 -11.42
C ALA A 139 -14.24 0.64 -11.29
N LEU A 140 -13.68 1.53 -10.46
CA LEU A 140 -12.26 1.54 -10.11
C LEU A 140 -12.08 0.98 -8.71
N TRP A 141 -11.14 0.05 -8.53
CA TRP A 141 -10.74 -0.47 -7.23
C TRP A 141 -9.26 -0.21 -6.98
N ILE A 142 -8.95 0.69 -6.05
CA ILE A 142 -7.58 1.17 -5.86
C ILE A 142 -6.94 0.69 -4.54
N GLY A 143 -5.66 0.35 -4.61
CA GLY A 143 -4.85 -0.11 -3.48
C GLY A 143 -3.77 0.86 -3.03
N ASN A 144 -2.88 0.38 -2.16
CA ASN A 144 -1.71 1.13 -1.68
C ASN A 144 -0.75 1.50 -2.82
N GLY A 145 -0.72 0.71 -3.90
CA GLY A 145 0.16 0.96 -5.05
C GLY A 145 -0.09 2.31 -5.71
N VAL A 146 -1.31 2.85 -5.64
CA VAL A 146 -1.59 4.22 -6.11
C VAL A 146 -0.85 5.27 -5.29
N LYS A 147 -0.74 5.10 -3.96
CA LYS A 147 0.06 6.00 -3.11
C LYS A 147 1.55 5.86 -3.39
N LEU A 148 2.04 4.63 -3.46
CA LEU A 148 3.46 4.34 -3.68
C LEU A 148 3.96 4.84 -5.04
N ALA A 149 3.12 4.79 -6.07
CA ALA A 149 3.43 5.29 -7.41
C ALA A 149 3.17 6.79 -7.58
N HIS A 150 2.58 7.47 -6.59
CA HIS A 150 2.11 8.85 -6.73
C HIS A 150 1.18 9.05 -7.94
N ALA A 151 0.21 8.14 -8.10
CA ALA A 151 -0.70 8.04 -9.24
C ALA A 151 -2.07 8.69 -9.02
N GLN A 152 -2.17 9.61 -8.05
CA GLN A 152 -3.46 10.15 -7.61
C GLN A 152 -4.20 10.88 -8.73
N GLU A 153 -3.49 11.72 -9.48
CA GLU A 153 -4.11 12.55 -10.51
C GLU A 153 -4.46 11.73 -11.76
N GLU A 154 -3.65 10.73 -12.10
CA GLU A 154 -3.91 9.81 -13.20
C GLU A 154 -5.15 8.95 -12.94
N VAL A 155 -5.33 8.47 -11.71
CA VAL A 155 -6.52 7.73 -11.28
C VAL A 155 -7.77 8.62 -11.25
N LYS A 156 -7.67 9.87 -10.75
CA LYS A 156 -8.78 10.83 -10.81
C LYS A 156 -9.17 11.13 -12.26
N ALA A 157 -8.19 11.32 -13.15
CA ALA A 157 -8.41 11.54 -14.56
C ALA A 157 -9.10 10.33 -15.21
N LEU A 158 -8.66 9.10 -14.92
CA LEU A 158 -9.29 7.87 -15.42
C LEU A 158 -10.75 7.77 -14.95
N SER A 159 -11.01 8.03 -13.68
CA SER A 159 -12.37 8.03 -13.12
C SER A 159 -13.28 9.04 -13.80
N ARG A 160 -12.79 10.24 -14.10
CA ARG A 160 -13.55 11.28 -14.83
C ARG A 160 -13.79 10.90 -16.29
N LEU A 161 -12.78 10.35 -16.97
CA LEU A 161 -12.90 9.91 -18.37
C LEU A 161 -13.89 8.76 -18.55
N LEU A 162 -14.06 7.91 -17.53
CA LEU A 162 -14.96 6.76 -17.57
C LEU A 162 -16.31 7.02 -16.87
N ASP A 163 -16.46 8.19 -16.22
CA ASP A 163 -17.50 8.43 -15.20
C ASP A 163 -17.65 7.26 -14.21
N ALA A 164 -16.53 6.68 -13.77
CA ALA A 164 -16.52 5.47 -12.96
C ALA A 164 -16.40 5.79 -11.45
N PRO A 165 -17.23 5.19 -10.58
CA PRO A 165 -17.05 5.27 -9.13
C PRO A 165 -15.76 4.57 -8.68
N ILE A 166 -15.12 5.12 -7.64
CA ILE A 166 -13.89 4.58 -7.04
C ILE A 166 -14.20 3.96 -5.68
N VAL A 167 -13.73 2.75 -5.46
CA VAL A 167 -13.55 2.14 -4.13
C VAL A 167 -12.08 1.97 -3.84
N CYS A 168 -11.67 2.12 -2.57
CA CYS A 168 -10.28 1.88 -2.17
C CYS A 168 -10.17 0.73 -1.16
N THR A 169 -9.01 0.10 -1.07
CA THR A 169 -8.67 -0.78 0.08
C THR A 169 -8.41 0.04 1.35
N TYR A 170 -8.31 -0.57 2.53
CA TYR A 170 -7.88 0.16 3.73
C TYR A 170 -6.53 0.86 3.54
N ASN A 171 -5.53 0.14 3.00
CA ASN A 171 -4.23 0.77 2.73
C ASN A 171 -4.31 1.77 1.57
N GLY A 172 -5.39 1.78 0.79
CA GLY A 172 -5.69 2.79 -0.23
C GLY A 172 -6.47 4.00 0.32
N ILE A 173 -6.82 4.06 1.60
CA ILE A 173 -7.38 5.27 2.21
C ILE A 173 -6.37 6.41 2.05
N CYS A 174 -6.90 7.59 1.70
CA CYS A 174 -6.14 8.78 1.32
C CYS A 174 -5.20 8.60 0.11
N ALA A 175 -5.36 7.52 -0.68
CA ALA A 175 -4.78 7.49 -2.02
C ALA A 175 -5.45 8.53 -2.91
N ILE A 176 -6.75 8.73 -2.74
CA ILE A 176 -7.52 9.82 -3.31
C ILE A 176 -8.16 10.58 -2.15
N ASP A 177 -8.29 11.90 -2.27
CA ASP A 177 -8.92 12.76 -1.28
C ASP A 177 -10.36 12.28 -0.99
N THR A 178 -10.78 12.32 0.28
CA THR A 178 -12.06 11.70 0.67
C THR A 178 -13.30 12.45 0.19
N ASP A 179 -13.13 13.69 -0.26
CA ASP A 179 -14.12 14.57 -0.85
C ASP A 179 -14.18 14.48 -2.38
N PHE A 180 -13.31 13.70 -3.02
CA PHE A 180 -13.32 13.51 -4.47
C PHE A 180 -14.69 12.99 -4.94
N GLU A 181 -15.23 13.62 -5.98
CA GLU A 181 -16.62 13.50 -6.40
C GLU A 181 -17.03 12.06 -6.77
N ASN A 182 -16.10 11.25 -7.28
CA ASN A 182 -16.36 9.88 -7.70
C ASN A 182 -15.89 8.85 -6.64
N LEU A 183 -15.39 9.26 -5.47
CA LEU A 183 -14.99 8.32 -4.42
C LEU A 183 -16.21 7.81 -3.63
N VAL A 184 -16.47 6.51 -3.73
CA VAL A 184 -17.49 5.83 -2.93
C VAL A 184 -16.99 5.64 -1.50
N GLY A 185 -15.76 5.15 -1.35
CA GLY A 185 -15.09 4.99 -0.05
C GLY A 185 -14.31 3.69 0.07
N PRO A 186 -13.78 3.40 1.27
CA PRO A 186 -12.99 2.21 1.51
C PRO A 186 -13.84 0.95 1.65
N ARG A 187 -13.49 -0.06 0.86
CA ARG A 187 -13.97 -1.44 0.98
C ARG A 187 -13.10 -2.19 1.99
N SER A 188 -13.75 -2.86 2.93
CA SER A 188 -13.08 -3.72 3.90
C SER A 188 -13.97 -4.82 4.48
N ARG A 189 -13.43 -5.64 5.40
CA ARG A 189 -14.17 -6.60 6.24
C ARG A 189 -15.43 -6.00 6.91
N HIS A 190 -15.39 -4.72 7.27
CA HIS A 190 -16.53 -3.99 7.85
C HIS A 190 -17.09 -2.93 6.89
N GLY A 191 -16.66 -2.94 5.62
CA GLY A 191 -17.04 -1.95 4.63
C GLY A 191 -18.53 -1.97 4.32
N SER A 192 -19.02 -0.88 3.72
CA SER A 192 -20.44 -0.71 3.43
C SER A 192 -20.93 -1.67 2.34
N ALA A 193 -22.21 -2.03 2.41
CA ALA A 193 -22.90 -2.74 1.32
C ALA A 193 -22.76 -1.99 -0.03
N VAL A 194 -22.63 -0.66 0.01
CA VAL A 194 -22.42 0.20 -1.16
C VAL A 194 -21.07 -0.06 -1.83
N THR A 195 -19.98 -0.13 -1.06
CA THR A 195 -18.66 -0.44 -1.65
C THR A 195 -18.59 -1.85 -2.22
N LYS A 196 -19.30 -2.82 -1.63
CA LYS A 196 -19.47 -4.17 -2.20
C LYS A 196 -20.26 -4.13 -3.51
N ALA A 197 -21.42 -3.47 -3.51
CA ALA A 197 -22.27 -3.29 -4.69
C ALA A 197 -21.53 -2.61 -5.85
N THR A 198 -20.68 -1.63 -5.55
CA THR A 198 -19.85 -0.92 -6.54
C THR A 198 -18.92 -1.88 -7.31
N ILE A 199 -18.47 -2.96 -6.67
CA ILE A 199 -17.59 -3.95 -7.31
C ILE A 199 -18.40 -5.06 -7.98
N GLU A 200 -19.40 -5.62 -7.27
CA GLU A 200 -20.11 -6.82 -7.73
C GLU A 200 -21.17 -6.52 -8.80
N GLU A 201 -21.77 -5.33 -8.78
CA GLU A 201 -22.77 -4.93 -9.78
C GLU A 201 -22.12 -4.34 -11.04
N ALA A 202 -20.81 -4.07 -11.01
CA ALA A 202 -20.05 -3.62 -12.17
C ALA A 202 -19.87 -4.76 -13.17
N ASP A 203 -19.83 -4.41 -14.45
CA ASP A 203 -19.53 -5.32 -15.54
C ASP A 203 -18.02 -5.43 -15.75
N CYS A 204 -17.29 -4.35 -15.47
CA CYS A 204 -15.83 -4.30 -15.49
C CYS A 204 -15.28 -3.55 -14.28
N VAL A 205 -14.29 -4.14 -13.61
CA VAL A 205 -13.57 -3.55 -12.48
C VAL A 205 -12.12 -3.33 -12.89
N ILE A 206 -11.68 -2.08 -12.86
CA ILE A 206 -10.29 -1.71 -13.09
C ILE A 206 -9.61 -1.65 -11.73
N LEU A 207 -8.81 -2.67 -11.45
CA LEU A 207 -8.07 -2.84 -10.21
C LEU A 207 -6.67 -2.24 -10.34
N ILE A 208 -6.28 -1.33 -9.44
CA ILE A 208 -5.02 -0.59 -9.56
C ILE A 208 -4.22 -0.69 -8.27
N GLY A 209 -3.04 -1.32 -8.35
CA GLY A 209 -2.03 -1.31 -7.28
C GLY A 209 -2.48 -2.00 -6.00
N SER A 210 -3.14 -3.15 -6.12
CA SER A 210 -3.71 -3.90 -4.99
C SER A 210 -3.46 -5.40 -5.13
N THR A 211 -3.02 -6.02 -4.05
CA THR A 211 -2.79 -7.47 -3.96
C THR A 211 -4.05 -8.28 -3.60
N LEU A 212 -5.21 -7.62 -3.43
CA LEU A 212 -6.49 -8.28 -3.11
C LEU A 212 -6.44 -9.20 -1.87
N THR A 213 -5.83 -8.72 -0.79
CA THR A 213 -5.76 -9.49 0.46
C THR A 213 -7.13 -9.70 1.10
N ALA A 214 -7.21 -10.69 2.00
CA ALA A 214 -8.45 -11.11 2.67
C ALA A 214 -9.22 -9.95 3.32
N ILE A 215 -8.55 -8.92 3.85
CA ILE A 215 -9.22 -7.77 4.46
C ILE A 215 -9.93 -6.92 3.39
N SER A 216 -9.30 -6.74 2.24
CA SER A 216 -9.83 -5.95 1.13
C SER A 216 -10.96 -6.67 0.40
N THR A 217 -10.92 -8.00 0.34
CA THR A 217 -11.88 -8.84 -0.39
C THR A 217 -12.95 -9.47 0.50
N ASN A 218 -12.89 -9.27 1.82
CA ASN A 218 -13.66 -10.05 2.80
C ASN A 218 -13.47 -11.57 2.58
N ARG A 219 -12.26 -12.05 2.80
CA ARG A 219 -11.87 -13.47 2.64
C ARG A 219 -12.18 -14.01 1.23
N TRP A 220 -11.88 -13.20 0.22
CA TRP A 220 -12.01 -13.56 -1.19
C TRP A 220 -13.45 -13.85 -1.66
N GLU A 221 -14.46 -13.35 -0.95
CA GLU A 221 -15.87 -13.56 -1.28
C GLU A 221 -16.44 -12.60 -2.33
N ILE A 222 -15.74 -11.52 -2.64
CA ILE A 222 -16.18 -10.53 -3.65
C ILE A 222 -16.34 -11.18 -5.02
N LYS A 223 -17.50 -11.00 -5.65
CA LYS A 223 -17.80 -11.50 -6.99
C LYS A 223 -17.68 -10.39 -8.03
N ALA A 224 -16.47 -10.18 -8.56
CA ALA A 224 -16.26 -9.31 -9.71
C ALA A 224 -16.44 -10.09 -11.03
N LYS A 225 -16.97 -9.43 -12.07
CA LYS A 225 -17.22 -10.07 -13.38
C LYS A 225 -15.95 -10.05 -14.25
N ASN A 226 -15.64 -8.91 -14.87
CA ASN A 226 -14.40 -8.70 -15.62
C ASN A 226 -13.44 -7.86 -14.79
N ILE A 227 -12.20 -8.33 -14.62
CA ILE A 227 -11.15 -7.57 -13.92
C ILE A 227 -10.04 -7.19 -14.90
N ILE A 228 -9.72 -5.91 -14.98
CA ILE A 228 -8.47 -5.40 -15.57
C ILE A 228 -7.55 -5.06 -14.41
N GLN A 229 -6.44 -5.77 -14.26
CA GLN A 229 -5.56 -5.64 -13.09
C GLN A 229 -4.23 -4.99 -13.44
N PHE A 230 -3.99 -3.81 -12.87
CA PHE A 230 -2.73 -3.08 -12.91
C PHE A 230 -1.91 -3.38 -11.65
N ASP A 231 -0.73 -3.97 -11.82
CA ASP A 231 0.23 -4.20 -10.73
C ASP A 231 1.67 -4.18 -11.27
N ILE A 232 2.62 -3.72 -10.45
CA ILE A 232 4.05 -3.71 -10.82
C ILE A 232 4.68 -5.10 -10.68
N VAL A 233 4.06 -5.99 -9.90
CA VAL A 233 4.50 -7.36 -9.63
C VAL A 233 3.63 -8.34 -10.42
N PRO A 234 4.16 -8.99 -11.46
CA PRO A 234 3.41 -9.93 -12.30
C PRO A 234 2.69 -11.02 -11.51
N GLU A 235 3.31 -11.54 -10.44
CA GLU A 235 2.79 -12.63 -9.61
C GLU A 235 1.54 -12.25 -8.80
N ASN A 236 1.19 -10.97 -8.73
CA ASN A 236 -0.06 -10.52 -8.13
C ASN A 236 -1.23 -10.59 -9.13
N ILE A 237 -0.96 -10.52 -10.43
CA ILE A 237 -1.98 -10.51 -11.47
C ILE A 237 -2.64 -11.89 -11.53
N GLY A 238 -3.96 -11.92 -11.44
CA GLY A 238 -4.71 -13.19 -11.55
C GLY A 238 -4.57 -14.13 -10.34
N ARG A 239 -3.80 -13.75 -9.32
CA ARG A 239 -3.44 -14.64 -8.19
C ARG A 239 -4.63 -15.16 -7.39
N HIS A 240 -5.64 -14.30 -7.22
CA HIS A 240 -6.81 -14.58 -6.37
C HIS A 240 -8.11 -14.61 -7.14
N TYR A 241 -8.19 -13.83 -8.22
CA TYR A 241 -9.35 -13.75 -9.10
C TYR A 241 -8.86 -13.80 -10.54
N PRO A 242 -9.51 -14.57 -11.42
CA PRO A 242 -9.23 -14.51 -12.85
C PRO A 242 -9.36 -13.08 -13.37
N VAL A 243 -8.44 -12.68 -14.25
CA VAL A 243 -8.45 -11.36 -14.89
C VAL A 243 -8.81 -11.50 -16.36
N ALA A 244 -9.55 -10.53 -16.88
CA ALA A 244 -9.74 -10.39 -18.32
C ALA A 244 -8.45 -9.89 -18.98
N VAL A 245 -7.77 -8.93 -18.33
CA VAL A 245 -6.49 -8.38 -18.79
C VAL A 245 -5.58 -8.11 -17.60
N GLY A 246 -4.33 -8.55 -17.71
CA GLY A 246 -3.25 -8.19 -16.81
C GLY A 246 -2.40 -7.08 -17.38
N VAL A 247 -2.21 -6.00 -16.64
CA VAL A 247 -1.39 -4.85 -17.03
C VAL A 247 -0.21 -4.73 -16.06
N VAL A 248 0.95 -5.23 -16.49
CA VAL A 248 2.18 -5.17 -15.69
C VAL A 248 2.84 -3.82 -15.88
N GLY A 249 3.00 -3.07 -14.79
CA GLY A 249 3.68 -1.78 -14.81
C GLY A 249 3.46 -0.96 -13.55
N ASP A 250 4.22 0.12 -13.43
CA ASP A 250 3.97 1.21 -12.49
C ASP A 250 2.55 1.77 -12.70
N ALA A 251 1.84 1.99 -11.60
CA ALA A 251 0.45 2.40 -11.64
C ALA A 251 0.27 3.79 -12.26
N LYS A 252 1.19 4.73 -12.02
CA LYS A 252 1.09 6.09 -12.56
C LYS A 252 1.26 6.07 -14.07
N ALA A 253 2.38 5.52 -14.53
CA ALA A 253 2.71 5.54 -15.96
C ALA A 253 1.73 4.70 -16.79
N SER A 254 1.30 3.55 -16.28
CA SER A 254 0.39 2.66 -17.02
C SER A 254 -1.04 3.19 -17.06
N VAL A 255 -1.53 3.82 -15.99
CA VAL A 255 -2.85 4.47 -15.99
C VAL A 255 -2.85 5.72 -16.88
N ASP A 256 -1.78 6.53 -16.88
CA ASP A 256 -1.64 7.65 -17.81
C ASP A 256 -1.68 7.20 -19.27
N LYS A 257 -1.01 6.07 -19.58
CA LYS A 257 -1.05 5.47 -20.91
C LYS A 257 -2.47 5.05 -21.32
N LEU A 258 -3.23 4.43 -20.42
CA LEU A 258 -4.65 4.13 -20.66
C LEU A 258 -5.49 5.41 -20.85
N ASN A 259 -5.27 6.44 -20.03
CA ASN A 259 -5.96 7.74 -20.16
C ASN A 259 -5.72 8.36 -21.54
N LYS A 260 -4.48 8.33 -22.03
CA LYS A 260 -4.11 8.82 -23.37
C LYS A 260 -4.83 8.03 -24.46
N LYS A 261 -4.91 6.70 -24.34
CA LYS A 261 -5.65 5.86 -25.29
C LYS A 261 -7.15 6.19 -25.29
N LEU A 262 -7.80 6.27 -24.13
CA LEU A 262 -9.22 6.64 -24.01
C LEU A 262 -9.53 7.99 -24.67
N LYS A 263 -8.65 8.98 -24.49
CA LYS A 263 -8.76 10.30 -25.13
C LYS A 263 -8.57 10.23 -26.65
N ALA A 264 -7.56 9.51 -27.12
CA ALA A 264 -7.27 9.38 -28.55
C ALA A 264 -8.45 8.71 -29.30
N GLU A 265 -9.07 7.72 -28.68
CA GLU A 265 -10.24 7.01 -29.21
C GLU A 265 -11.57 7.74 -28.96
N SER A 266 -11.54 8.94 -28.36
CA SER A 266 -12.72 9.75 -28.04
C SER A 266 -13.80 8.95 -27.29
N TYR A 267 -13.38 8.18 -26.27
CA TYR A 267 -14.28 7.35 -25.47
C TYR A 267 -15.41 8.20 -24.87
N VAL A 268 -16.65 7.72 -24.98
CA VAL A 268 -17.84 8.37 -24.43
C VAL A 268 -18.27 7.61 -23.19
N ALA A 269 -18.20 8.26 -22.04
CA ALA A 269 -18.61 7.69 -20.76
C ALA A 269 -20.13 7.65 -20.57
N ASP A 270 -20.58 6.75 -19.71
CA ASP A 270 -21.96 6.70 -19.22
C ASP A 270 -21.97 6.84 -17.69
N ALA A 271 -22.42 7.99 -17.21
CA ALA A 271 -22.50 8.28 -15.78
C ALA A 271 -23.64 7.53 -15.05
N SER A 272 -24.51 6.79 -15.76
CA SER A 272 -25.67 6.11 -15.17
C SER A 272 -25.30 5.19 -14.01
N TYR A 273 -24.22 4.41 -14.17
CA TYR A 273 -23.77 3.48 -13.13
C TYR A 273 -23.22 4.20 -11.89
N LYS A 274 -22.40 5.24 -12.09
CA LYS A 274 -21.91 6.07 -11.00
C LYS A 274 -23.07 6.70 -10.23
N ASN A 275 -23.99 7.35 -10.93
CA ASN A 275 -25.14 8.01 -10.31
C ASN A 275 -25.99 7.02 -9.52
N TYR A 276 -26.19 5.82 -10.04
CA TYR A 276 -26.87 4.72 -9.35
C TYR A 276 -26.17 4.30 -8.04
N ILE A 277 -24.83 4.14 -8.06
CA ILE A 277 -24.05 3.81 -6.86
C ILE A 277 -24.07 4.95 -5.83
N PHE A 278 -23.99 6.20 -6.28
CA PHE A 278 -24.03 7.36 -5.38
C PHE A 278 -25.41 7.57 -4.76
N ALA A 279 -26.50 7.24 -5.46
CA ALA A 279 -27.83 7.20 -4.86
C ALA A 279 -27.91 6.18 -3.71
N LYS A 280 -27.36 4.96 -3.90
CA LYS A 280 -27.22 3.97 -2.81
C LYS A 280 -26.35 4.49 -1.67
N LYS A 281 -25.27 5.21 -1.97
CA LYS A 281 -24.37 5.80 -0.95
C LYS A 281 -25.12 6.79 -0.08
N GLU A 282 -25.93 7.66 -0.69
CA GLU A 282 -26.74 8.64 0.02
C GLU A 282 -27.78 7.97 0.93
N GLU A 283 -28.51 6.97 0.40
CA GLU A 283 -29.47 6.19 1.18
C GLU A 283 -28.81 5.46 2.35
N TRP A 284 -27.67 4.81 2.12
CA TRP A 284 -26.89 4.15 3.16
C TRP A 284 -26.42 5.13 4.24
N ALA A 285 -25.95 6.33 3.86
CA ALA A 285 -25.50 7.33 4.82
C ALA A 285 -26.65 7.85 5.70
N LYS A 286 -27.84 8.08 5.14
CA LYS A 286 -29.05 8.46 5.90
C LYS A 286 -29.38 7.42 6.98
N ASN A 287 -29.25 6.14 6.64
CA ASN A 287 -29.56 5.05 7.56
C ASN A 287 -28.47 4.80 8.62
N LEU A 288 -27.21 5.12 8.31
CA LEU A 288 -26.08 4.89 9.21
C LEU A 288 -25.95 5.95 10.31
N PHE A 289 -26.16 7.23 9.98
CA PHE A 289 -25.88 8.34 10.89
C PHE A 289 -27.12 8.78 11.69
N GLN A 290 -27.79 7.83 12.35
CA GLN A 290 -29.01 8.09 13.13
C GLN A 290 -29.11 7.19 14.37
N GLY A 291 -29.95 7.60 15.33
CA GLY A 291 -30.25 6.80 16.53
C GLY A 291 -29.10 6.76 17.56
N ALA A 292 -29.10 5.73 18.40
CA ALA A 292 -28.16 5.62 19.53
C ALA A 292 -26.68 5.45 19.11
N ILE A 293 -26.40 5.07 17.87
CA ILE A 293 -25.02 4.86 17.38
C ILE A 293 -24.26 6.15 17.07
N VAL A 294 -24.95 7.29 17.02
CA VAL A 294 -24.33 8.63 16.84
C VAL A 294 -24.32 9.44 18.13
N ASP A 295 -24.77 8.87 19.25
CA ASP A 295 -24.78 9.54 20.55
C ASP A 295 -23.35 9.68 21.11
N THR A 296 -22.84 10.92 21.17
CA THR A 296 -21.50 11.24 21.67
C THR A 296 -21.41 11.23 23.19
N GLU A 297 -22.55 11.29 23.88
CA GLU A 297 -22.63 11.31 25.35
C GLU A 297 -22.85 9.91 25.95
N ALA A 298 -23.13 8.90 25.11
CA ALA A 298 -23.33 7.52 25.55
C ALA A 298 -22.07 6.90 26.18
N THR A 299 -22.25 6.02 27.15
CA THR A 299 -21.16 5.27 27.82
C THR A 299 -21.44 3.76 27.75
N PRO A 300 -20.60 2.96 27.05
CA PRO A 300 -19.42 3.38 26.28
C PRO A 300 -19.78 4.15 25.00
N VAL A 301 -18.91 5.08 24.57
CA VAL A 301 -19.11 5.88 23.36
C VAL A 301 -19.15 4.96 22.13
N PRO A 302 -20.20 5.01 21.30
CA PRO A 302 -20.28 4.28 20.05
C PRO A 302 -19.13 4.65 19.11
N PRO A 303 -18.52 3.69 18.40
CA PRO A 303 -17.43 4.00 17.48
C PRO A 303 -17.79 5.00 16.39
N ILE A 304 -19.04 4.97 15.89
CA ILE A 304 -19.50 5.93 14.87
C ILE A 304 -19.51 7.35 15.44
N ALA A 305 -20.05 7.54 16.64
CA ALA A 305 -20.03 8.82 17.35
C ALA A 305 -18.59 9.34 17.55
N LEU A 306 -17.67 8.48 17.99
CA LEU A 306 -16.25 8.82 18.13
C LEU A 306 -15.64 9.31 16.80
N HIS A 307 -15.93 8.64 15.69
CA HIS A 307 -15.40 9.03 14.38
C HIS A 307 -16.04 10.31 13.82
N ILE A 308 -17.26 10.67 14.25
CA ILE A 308 -17.87 11.97 13.94
C ILE A 308 -17.12 13.09 14.66
N GLU A 309 -16.85 12.94 15.95
CA GLU A 309 -16.10 13.93 16.73
C GLU A 309 -14.66 14.06 16.24
N LEU A 310 -14.02 12.93 15.93
CA LEU A 310 -12.67 12.90 15.39
C LEU A 310 -12.53 13.75 14.12
N GLN A 311 -13.50 13.66 13.21
CA GLN A 311 -13.49 14.44 11.95
C GLN A 311 -13.44 15.95 12.18
N LYS A 312 -13.97 16.45 13.30
CA LYS A 312 -13.97 17.89 13.62
C LYS A 312 -12.58 18.42 13.99
N VAL A 313 -11.67 17.54 14.40
CA VAL A 313 -10.33 17.92 14.87
C VAL A 313 -9.20 17.50 13.91
N LEU A 314 -9.52 16.72 12.87
CA LEU A 314 -8.57 16.39 11.81
C LEU A 314 -8.20 17.64 11.01
N ARG A 315 -6.95 17.70 10.54
CA ARG A 315 -6.38 18.84 9.81
C ARG A 315 -5.84 18.41 8.45
N GLU A 316 -5.85 19.32 7.50
CA GLU A 316 -5.16 19.14 6.22
C GLU A 316 -3.69 18.83 6.42
N ASN A 317 -3.12 17.99 5.54
CA ASN A 317 -1.75 17.50 5.62
C ASN A 317 -1.41 16.78 6.94
N GLY A 318 -2.42 16.38 7.71
CA GLY A 318 -2.24 15.62 8.95
C GLY A 318 -1.79 14.19 8.69
N ILE A 319 -1.22 13.56 9.71
CA ILE A 319 -0.87 12.14 9.66
C ILE A 319 -1.79 11.38 10.61
N PHE A 320 -2.47 10.37 10.07
CA PHE A 320 -3.40 9.53 10.80
C PHE A 320 -2.86 8.10 10.87
N VAL A 321 -2.34 7.74 12.04
CA VAL A 321 -1.73 6.43 12.29
C VAL A 321 -2.70 5.56 13.08
N VAL A 322 -2.96 4.36 12.57
CA VAL A 322 -3.99 3.46 13.09
C VAL A 322 -3.35 2.16 13.52
N ASP A 323 -3.65 1.72 14.74
CA ASP A 323 -3.17 0.42 15.22
C ASP A 323 -3.98 -0.74 14.65
N ALA A 324 -3.48 -1.96 14.82
CA ALA A 324 -4.25 -3.16 14.56
C ALA A 324 -5.35 -3.33 15.62
N GLY A 325 -6.56 -3.66 15.18
CA GLY A 325 -7.71 -3.87 16.05
C GLY A 325 -8.99 -3.28 15.49
N ASN A 326 -10.08 -3.45 16.24
CA ASN A 326 -11.40 -2.94 15.87
C ASN A 326 -11.48 -1.41 15.75
N PRO A 327 -10.79 -0.59 16.59
CA PRO A 327 -10.80 0.86 16.41
C PRO A 327 -10.38 1.28 15.00
N GLY A 328 -9.35 0.62 14.44
CA GLY A 328 -8.90 0.90 13.08
C GLY A 328 -9.88 0.48 11.98
N ALA A 329 -10.79 -0.46 12.24
CA ALA A 329 -11.82 -0.83 11.29
C ALA A 329 -12.88 0.26 11.10
N TRP A 330 -13.11 1.11 12.10
CA TRP A 330 -14.10 2.18 11.99
C TRP A 330 -13.62 3.36 11.14
N THR A 331 -12.34 3.40 10.76
CA THR A 331 -11.81 4.42 9.84
C THR A 331 -12.48 4.41 8.44
N HIS A 332 -13.22 3.35 8.10
CA HIS A 332 -13.93 3.27 6.82
C HIS A 332 -15.06 4.30 6.66
N ILE A 333 -15.56 4.87 7.76
CA ILE A 333 -16.59 5.95 7.77
C ILE A 333 -16.00 7.34 7.97
N THR A 334 -14.68 7.44 8.17
CA THR A 334 -14.01 8.72 8.43
C THR A 334 -13.75 9.47 7.14
N LYS A 335 -14.16 10.73 7.07
CA LYS A 335 -13.69 11.66 6.06
C LYS A 335 -12.39 12.29 6.53
N PHE A 336 -11.37 12.24 5.70
CA PHE A 336 -10.07 12.80 5.98
C PHE A 336 -9.87 14.09 5.18
N PRO A 337 -9.38 15.17 5.80
CA PRO A 337 -9.01 16.40 5.09
C PRO A 337 -7.98 16.15 3.99
N LYS A 338 -7.88 17.09 3.05
CA LYS A 338 -6.96 17.02 1.92
C LYS A 338 -5.51 16.84 2.40
N GLY A 339 -4.76 16.03 1.65
CA GLY A 339 -3.34 15.78 1.94
C GLY A 339 -3.07 14.90 3.17
N THR A 340 -4.10 14.31 3.79
CA THR A 340 -3.91 13.42 4.94
C THR A 340 -3.06 12.21 4.56
N THR A 341 -2.05 11.89 5.36
CA THR A 341 -1.31 10.64 5.26
C THR A 341 -1.96 9.60 6.17
N TYR A 342 -2.52 8.55 5.59
CA TYR A 342 -3.13 7.44 6.34
C TYR A 342 -2.20 6.21 6.38
N MET A 343 -1.93 5.71 7.59
CA MET A 343 -1.08 4.54 7.83
C MET A 343 -1.78 3.52 8.73
N LYS A 344 -1.78 2.25 8.33
CA LYS A 344 -2.35 1.14 9.10
C LYS A 344 -1.62 -0.17 8.77
N PRO A 345 -1.32 -1.03 9.76
CA PRO A 345 -0.65 -2.32 9.53
C PRO A 345 -1.67 -3.37 9.08
N VAL A 346 -2.28 -3.20 7.90
CA VAL A 346 -3.47 -3.99 7.49
C VAL A 346 -3.13 -5.46 7.26
N ASN A 347 -2.04 -5.74 6.55
CA ASN A 347 -1.77 -7.10 6.09
C ASN A 347 -1.04 -7.95 7.13
N TYR A 348 -0.12 -7.33 7.88
CA TYR A 348 0.63 -8.03 8.92
C TYR A 348 -0.08 -7.98 10.28
N GLY A 349 -0.86 -6.93 10.54
CA GLY A 349 -1.70 -6.85 11.75
C GLY A 349 -0.92 -6.72 13.05
N ASN A 350 0.33 -6.25 13.01
CA ASN A 350 1.13 -6.09 14.22
C ASN A 350 0.55 -4.99 15.13
N MET A 351 0.09 -5.41 16.31
CA MET A 351 -0.38 -4.50 17.36
C MET A 351 0.78 -3.71 17.97
N GLY A 352 0.51 -2.48 18.40
CA GLY A 352 1.53 -1.53 18.88
C GLY A 352 2.16 -0.70 17.77
N PHE A 353 1.69 -0.85 16.53
CA PHE A 353 2.18 -0.09 15.38
C PHE A 353 1.96 1.41 15.53
N ALA A 354 0.83 1.85 16.09
CA ALA A 354 0.46 3.26 16.04
C ALA A 354 1.41 4.12 16.88
N LEU A 355 1.77 3.65 18.07
CA LEU A 355 2.68 4.37 18.95
C LEU A 355 4.08 4.44 18.35
N GLY A 356 4.61 3.31 17.88
CA GLY A 356 5.92 3.27 17.23
C GLY A 356 5.98 4.07 15.94
N GLY A 357 4.93 4.04 15.11
CA GLY A 357 4.85 4.78 13.86
C GLY A 357 4.79 6.29 14.04
N PHE A 358 4.21 6.78 15.14
CA PHE A 358 4.12 8.21 15.44
C PHE A 358 5.44 8.81 15.93
N SER A 359 6.28 8.05 16.65
CA SER A 359 7.53 8.56 17.24
C SER A 359 8.63 8.96 16.23
N TRP A 360 8.42 8.74 14.93
CA TRP A 360 9.42 8.97 13.87
C TRP A 360 8.95 9.91 12.76
N LEU A 361 7.77 10.54 12.95
CA LEU A 361 7.18 11.54 12.06
C LEU A 361 7.33 12.93 12.69
#